data_AF-A0A068MVL8-F1
#
_entry.id   AF-A0A068MVL8-F1
#
_cell.length_a   1.000
_cell.length_b   1.000
_cell.length_c   1.000
_cell.angle_alpha   90.00
_cell.angle_beta   90.00
_cell.angle_gamma   90.00
#
_symmetry.space_group_name_H-M   'P 1'
#
loop_
_entity.id
_entity.type
_entity.pdbx_description
1 polymer ?
#
loop_
_entity_poly.entity_id
_entity_poly.type
_entity_poly.pdbx_seq_one_letter_code
_entity_poly.pdbx_strand_id
1 'polypeptide(L)' 'MKTIEFTAKINQGMIAIPKEYDQELQEELEVEVTVKPKRKKRLMDRLAENPVSVEGWRNLTRDEINLNINRHLK' A
#
# COMPACT_ATOMS: atom_id res chain seq x y z
N MET A 1 28.07 -3.41 -9.33
CA MET A 1 27.19 -2.22 -9.40
C MET A 1 26.10 -2.38 -8.36
N LYS A 2 25.86 -1.37 -7.53
CA LYS A 2 24.82 -1.37 -6.51
C LYS A 2 23.66 -0.52 -7.04
N THR A 3 22.49 -1.12 -7.21
CA THR A 3 21.27 -0.41 -7.61
C THR A 3 20.58 0.10 -6.34
N ILE A 4 20.23 1.38 -6.31
CA ILE A 4 19.52 2.00 -5.19
C ILE A 4 18.07 2.19 -5.62
N GLU A 5 17.14 1.60 -4.89
CA GLU A 5 15.71 1.73 -5.12
C GLU A 5 15.04 2.38 -3.92
N PHE A 6 14.32 3.47 -4.14
CA PHE A 6 13.53 4.12 -3.11
C PHE A 6 12.19 4.61 -3.66
N THR A 7 11.24 4.85 -2.76
CA THR A 7 9.93 5.42 -3.11
C THR A 7 9.84 6.83 -2.54
N ALA A 8 9.67 7.83 -3.40
CA ALA A 8 9.48 9.22 -3.03
C ALA A 8 8.16 9.77 -3.59
N LYS A 9 7.64 10.82 -2.97
CA LYS A 9 6.48 11.55 -3.48
C LYS A 9 6.94 12.60 -4.49
N ILE A 10 6.20 12.71 -5.59
CA ILE A 10 6.36 13.81 -6.54
C ILE A 10 5.55 15.00 -6.01
N ASN A 11 6.23 16.11 -5.75
CA ASN A 11 5.60 17.37 -5.34
C ASN A 11 5.93 18.43 -6.39
N GLN A 12 4.92 18.96 -7.09
CA GLN A 12 5.08 19.98 -8.13
C GLN A 12 6.11 19.61 -9.22
N GLY A 13 6.18 18.32 -9.60
CA GLY A 13 7.14 17.82 -10.58
C GLY A 13 8.55 17.55 -10.03
N MET A 14 8.80 17.83 -8.74
CA MET A 14 10.07 17.54 -8.09
C MET A 14 10.02 16.21 -7.33
N ILE A 15 11.09 15.42 -7.46
CA ILE A 15 11.37 14.25 -6.63
C ILE A 15 12.52 14.64 -5.70
N ALA A 16 12.28 14.62 -4.39
CA ALA A 16 13.35 14.78 -3.41
C ALA A 16 13.91 13.40 -3.07
N ILE A 17 15.23 13.24 -3.22
CA ILE A 17 15.95 12.06 -2.75
C ILE A 17 15.88 12.03 -1.22
N PRO A 18 15.49 10.90 -0.59
CA PRO A 18 15.50 10.79 0.86
C PRO A 18 16.92 10.91 1.42
N LYS A 19 17.08 11.64 2.53
CA LYS A 19 18.39 11.96 3.13
C LYS A 19 19.26 10.73 3.47
N GLU A 20 18.62 9.59 3.73
CA GLU A 20 19.31 8.32 4.00
C GLU A 20 20.20 7.86 2.84
N TYR A 21 20.00 8.40 1.63
CA TYR A 21 20.80 8.08 0.45
C TYR A 21 21.83 9.15 0.07
N ASP A 22 21.91 10.28 0.80
CA ASP A 22 22.82 11.39 0.48
C ASP A 22 24.30 10.97 0.46
N GLN A 23 24.69 9.96 1.26
CA GLN A 23 26.06 9.44 1.28
C GLN A 23 26.37 8.52 0.10
N GLU A 24 25.35 7.89 -0.48
CA GLU A 24 25.50 6.93 -1.58
C GLU A 24 25.35 7.60 -2.96
N LEU A 25 24.73 8.79 -3.00
CA LEU A 25 24.40 9.54 -4.22
C LEU A 25 25.15 10.89 -4.25
N GLN A 26 26.47 10.85 -4.09
CA GLN A 26 27.32 12.05 -4.01
C GLN A 26 27.84 12.56 -5.35
N GLU A 27 27.83 11.71 -6.38
CA GLU A 27 28.36 12.02 -7.71
C GLU A 27 27.24 12.43 -8.68
N GLU A 28 27.60 13.02 -9.81
CA GLU A 28 26.67 13.27 -10.91
C GLU A 28 26.26 11.91 -11.52
N LEU A 29 25.00 11.53 -11.33
CA LEU A 29 24.46 10.24 -11.71
C LEU A 29 23.26 10.42 -12.65
N GLU A 30 23.20 9.58 -13.69
CA GLU A 30 22.00 9.43 -14.51
C GLU A 30 20.99 8.52 -13.79
N VAL A 31 19.71 8.90 -13.81
CA VAL A 31 18.65 8.18 -13.07
C VAL A 31 17.48 7.82 -13.98
N GLU A 32 16.97 6.61 -13.83
CA GLU A 32 15.71 6.15 -14.45
C GLU A 32 14.56 6.22 -13.44
N VAL A 33 13.43 6.83 -13.82
CA VAL A 33 12.29 7.06 -12.92
C VAL A 33 11.09 6.23 -13.36
N THR A 34 10.62 5.34 -12.48
CA THR A 34 9.35 4.63 -12.66
C THR A 34 8.25 5.25 -11.81
N VAL A 35 7.22 5.84 -12.45
CA VAL A 35 6.08 6.45 -11.74
C VAL A 35 4.94 5.44 -11.58
N LYS A 36 4.65 5.07 -10.33
CA LYS A 36 3.50 4.22 -10.00
C LYS A 36 2.26 5.08 -9.72
N PRO A 37 1.11 4.85 -10.38
CA PRO A 37 -0.10 5.59 -10.06
C PRO A 37 -0.55 5.28 -8.63
N LYS A 38 -0.87 6.32 -7.85
CA LYS A 38 -1.47 6.11 -6.53
C LYS A 38 -2.79 5.37 -6.72
N ARG A 39 -2.91 4.17 -6.15
CA ARG A 39 -4.20 3.46 -6.12
C ARG A 39 -5.20 4.36 -5.40
N LYS A 40 -6.22 4.83 -6.13
CA LYS A 40 -7.38 5.47 -5.49
C LYS A 40 -8.01 4.41 -4.58
N LYS A 41 -8.04 4.68 -3.27
CA LYS A 41 -8.80 3.84 -2.33
C LYS A 41 -10.25 3.79 -2.84
N ARG A 42 -10.75 2.59 -3.10
CA ARG A 42 -12.15 2.39 -3.50
C ARG A 42 -13.05 2.71 -2.30
N LEU A 43 -14.34 2.92 -2.55
CA LEU A 43 -15.30 3.21 -1.47
C LEU A 43 -15.27 2.13 -0.40
N MET A 44 -15.23 0.85 -0.80
CA MET A 44 -15.17 -0.28 0.12
C MET A 44 -13.88 -0.30 0.96
N ASP A 45 -12.74 0.08 0.39
CA ASP A 45 -11.47 0.17 1.13
C ASP A 45 -11.56 1.21 2.25
N ARG A 46 -12.22 2.35 1.97
CA ARG A 46 -12.42 3.42 2.98
C ARG A 46 -13.38 3.01 4.09
N LEU A 47 -14.45 2.27 3.75
CA LEU A 47 -15.43 1.79 4.72
C LEU A 47 -14.84 0.69 5.61
N ALA A 48 -13.94 -0.13 5.07
CA ALA A 48 -13.25 -1.17 5.82
C ALA A 48 -12.23 -0.62 6.84
N GLU A 49 -11.70 0.60 6.64
CA GLU A 49 -10.75 1.22 7.58
C GLU A 49 -11.37 1.61 8.93
N ASN A 50 -12.68 1.90 8.94
CA ASN A 50 -13.42 2.21 10.16
C ASN A 50 -14.85 1.64 10.07
N PRO A 51 -15.01 0.33 10.30
CA PRO A 51 -16.31 -0.31 10.22
C PRO A 51 -17.24 0.18 11.33
N VAL A 52 -18.50 0.42 11.01
CA VAL A 52 -19.52 0.73 12.02
C VAL A 52 -19.71 -0.48 12.92
N SER A 53 -19.48 -0.29 14.22
CA SER A 53 -19.77 -1.34 15.21
C SER A 53 -21.28 -1.42 15.43
N VAL A 54 -21.86 -2.56 15.07
CA VAL A 54 -23.27 -2.87 15.33
C VAL A 54 -23.34 -3.80 16.54
N GLU A 55 -24.29 -3.56 17.45
CA GLU A 55 -24.48 -4.43 18.61
C GLU A 55 -24.81 -5.86 18.15
N GLY A 56 -24.14 -6.86 18.74
CA GLY A 56 -24.23 -8.25 18.30
C GLY A 56 -23.35 -8.62 17.08
N TRP A 57 -22.60 -7.67 16.51
CA TRP A 57 -21.64 -7.96 15.46
C TRP A 57 -20.41 -8.70 16.01
N ARG A 58 -20.23 -9.94 15.56
CA ARG A 58 -19.04 -10.75 15.86
C ARG A 58 -18.15 -10.81 14.63
N ASN A 59 -16.88 -10.46 14.78
CA ASN A 59 -15.88 -10.68 13.74
C ASN A 59 -15.66 -12.19 13.59
N LEU A 60 -16.06 -12.73 12.44
CA LEU A 60 -15.80 -14.13 12.11
C LEU A 60 -14.30 -14.34 11.89
N THR A 61 -13.77 -15.43 12.42
CA THR A 61 -12.40 -15.84 12.09
C THR A 61 -12.33 -16.34 10.64
N ARG A 62 -11.13 -16.34 10.05
CA ARG A 62 -10.91 -16.90 8.70
C ARG A 62 -11.41 -18.34 8.59
N ASP A 63 -11.25 -19.12 9.66
CA ASP A 63 -11.68 -20.51 9.72
C ASP A 63 -13.21 -20.63 9.76
N GLU A 64 -13.89 -19.76 10.50
CA GLU A 64 -15.36 -19.68 10.54
C GLU A 64 -15.95 -19.27 9.17
N ILE A 65 -15.31 -18.34 8.45
CA ILE A 65 -15.73 -17.91 7.09
C ILE A 65 -15.62 -19.07 6.10
N ASN A 66 -14.49 -19.78 6.10
CA ASN A 66 -14.25 -20.90 5.19
C ASN A 66 -15.20 -22.08 5.44
N LEU A 67 -15.58 -22.32 6.69
CA LEU A 67 -16.56 -23.35 7.05
C LEU A 67 -17.97 -23.02 6.55
N ASN A 68 -18.36 -21.73 6.53
CA ASN A 68 -19.71 -21.31 6.18
C ASN A 68 -19.97 -21.30 4.66
N ILE A 69 -18.96 -20.98 3.85
CA ILE A 69 -19.06 -21.02 2.37
C ILE A 69 -19.35 -22.44 1.88
N ASN A 70 -18.71 -23.46 2.47
CA ASN A 70 -18.88 -24.85 2.09
C ASN A 70 -20.23 -25.46 2.52
N ARG A 71 -21.01 -24.79 3.38
CA ARG A 71 -22.31 -25.26 3.88
C ARG A 71 -23.47 -24.90 2.96
N HIS A 72 -23.32 -23.89 2.09
CA HIS A 72 -24.35 -23.44 1.14
C HIS A 72 -24.15 -23.94 -0.29
N LEU A 73 -23.18 -24.84 -0.50
CA LEU A 73 -22.89 -25.49 -1.78
C LEU A 73 -23.29 -26.99 -1.81
N LYS A 74 -24.11 -27.43 -0.85
CA LYS A 74 -24.72 -28.77 -0.80
C LYS A 74 -26.23 -28.68 -0.88
#